data_AF-A0A4R8DQM8-F1
#
_entry.id   AF-A0A4R8DQM8-F1
#
_cell.length_a   1.000
_cell.length_b   1.000
_cell.length_c   1.000
_cell.angle_alpha   90.00
_cell.angle_beta   90.00
_cell.angle_gamma   90.00
#
_symmetry.space_group_name_H-M   'P 1'
#
loop_
_entity.id
_entity.type
_entity.pdbx_description
1 polymer ?
#
loop_
_entity_poly.entity_id
_entity_poly.type
_entity_poly.pdbx_seq_one_letter_code
_entity_poly.pdbx_strand_id
1 'polypeptide(L)'
;MNQENEKKLLEHLAELGFSGESLARQLNSKAGLNTSTFSISQDIEFGPGKVQYKLNFSPVKEEQGYILEGYTATLRKLLANENLVEGIDAVDLEKKMRQVNWDLYFNESERALRPLGEIALAGELIRSLWNAREVSTEGQLFFQQMQFRYWPERVWDKSIHNVPGTYEQTLSFDSRPEGLPHTNYVYHLLGGTLDDLETKLGALRLDQFEGIGYPPKLQTILSRDPDNFYLNFRANLNEGYAEFSIHVERTDDNYSFDKYTASITPYQPIEHGIYNGIDTKELEALMNTVNWRNDYELFVFTDDENPPEFTPRVAIIWQQNAVLKEDPTGSHIADQLQLKFWSGAAFFEDFIGASAWDYFVMLPSRSHSFPPEVDGKTAANLLCGRAAQTPLLEKGKLDELEWMKFDFSVKENDGYGWKRFECFHKDELEGLLRQIPFVNDYLYKVTGDLARGDRRPVMLRDGRVLVLQANPEKHTIDVFTQEGKQIPINLHFDPDFKSSALQGPRQVLEINRKALPAPKPNKKNRGPGMR
;
A
#
# COMPACT_ATOMS: atom_id res chain seq x y z
N MET A 1 1.14 -43.37 3.94
CA MET A 1 0.28 -42.40 3.23
C MET A 1 -0.48 -43.15 2.15
N ASN A 2 -1.79 -42.93 2.00
CA ASN A 2 -2.54 -43.52 0.90
C ASN A 2 -2.28 -42.75 -0.42
N GLN A 3 -2.60 -43.35 -1.57
CA GLN A 3 -2.35 -42.74 -2.89
C GLN A 3 -3.12 -41.43 -3.11
N GLU A 4 -4.29 -41.29 -2.49
CA GLU A 4 -5.11 -40.08 -2.63
C GLU A 4 -4.50 -38.88 -1.91
N ASN A 5 -4.04 -39.06 -0.66
CA ASN A 5 -3.38 -38.00 0.11
C ASN A 5 -2.02 -37.64 -0.50
N GLU A 6 -1.29 -38.63 -1.03
CA GLU A 6 -0.07 -38.37 -1.80
C GLU A 6 -0.33 -37.49 -3.01
N LYS A 7 -1.37 -37.82 -3.79
CA LYS A 7 -1.75 -37.05 -4.98
C LYS A 7 -2.15 -35.62 -4.62
N LYS A 8 -2.99 -35.43 -3.59
CA LYS A 8 -3.39 -34.10 -3.09
C LYS A 8 -2.19 -33.28 -2.64
N LEU A 9 -1.25 -33.89 -1.92
CA LEU A 9 -0.04 -33.21 -1.47
C LEU A 9 0.86 -32.82 -2.66
N LEU A 10 1.02 -33.70 -3.66
CA LEU A 10 1.79 -33.39 -4.86
C LEU A 10 1.13 -32.30 -5.73
N GLU A 11 -0.21 -32.28 -5.83
CA GLU A 11 -0.95 -31.21 -6.50
C GLU A 11 -0.73 -29.87 -5.79
N HIS A 12 -0.85 -29.85 -4.46
CA HIS A 12 -0.57 -28.64 -3.66
C HIS A 12 0.89 -28.18 -3.79
N LEU A 13 1.86 -29.10 -3.75
CA LEU A 13 3.28 -28.78 -3.97
C LEU A 13 3.51 -28.20 -5.37
N ALA A 14 2.83 -28.73 -6.39
CA ALA A 14 2.92 -28.22 -7.75
C ALA A 14 2.34 -26.80 -7.87
N GLU A 15 1.24 -26.48 -7.17
CA GLU A 15 0.68 -25.13 -7.07
C GLU A 15 1.63 -24.14 -6.42
N LEU A 16 2.54 -24.59 -5.56
CA LEU A 16 3.61 -23.77 -4.97
C LEU A 16 4.86 -23.67 -5.87
N GLY A 17 4.88 -24.38 -7.01
CA GLY A 17 5.99 -24.43 -7.94
C GLY A 17 7.00 -25.56 -7.68
N PHE A 18 6.67 -26.53 -6.83
CA PHE A 18 7.47 -27.74 -6.60
C PHE A 18 6.91 -28.92 -7.41
N SER A 19 7.62 -29.35 -8.46
CA SER A 19 7.18 -30.48 -9.28
C SER A 19 8.34 -31.38 -9.69
N GLY A 20 8.01 -32.60 -10.15
CA GLY A 20 8.97 -33.53 -10.74
C GLY A 20 8.98 -34.92 -10.10
N GLU A 21 9.44 -35.90 -10.87
CA GLU A 21 9.46 -37.31 -10.45
C GLU A 21 10.42 -37.58 -9.27
N SER A 22 11.47 -36.76 -9.13
CA SER A 22 12.41 -36.88 -8.00
C SER A 22 11.71 -36.56 -6.68
N LEU A 23 10.91 -35.50 -6.63
CA LEU A 23 10.13 -35.09 -5.47
C LEU A 23 9.15 -36.20 -5.06
N ALA A 24 8.37 -36.73 -6.00
CA ALA A 24 7.42 -37.81 -5.74
C ALA A 24 8.11 -39.08 -5.21
N ARG A 25 9.25 -39.47 -5.80
CA ARG A 25 10.03 -40.62 -5.31
C ARG A 25 10.59 -40.41 -3.90
N GLN A 26 11.12 -39.23 -3.62
CA GLN A 26 11.64 -38.90 -2.29
C GLN A 26 10.52 -38.86 -1.24
N LEU A 27 9.38 -38.25 -1.59
CA LEU A 27 8.20 -38.19 -0.74
C LEU A 27 7.69 -39.59 -0.39
N ASN A 28 7.56 -40.48 -1.38
CA ASN A 28 7.16 -41.86 -1.15
C ASN A 28 8.14 -42.65 -0.30
N SER A 29 9.43 -42.51 -0.58
CA SER A 29 10.49 -43.16 0.18
C SER A 29 10.45 -42.73 1.66
N LYS A 30 10.39 -41.42 1.93
CA LYS A 30 10.38 -40.87 3.29
C LYS A 30 9.07 -41.15 4.02
N ALA A 31 7.93 -40.96 3.36
CA ALA A 31 6.62 -41.25 3.94
C ALA A 31 6.46 -42.73 4.29
N GLY A 32 7.06 -43.64 3.52
CA GLY A 32 7.07 -45.09 3.79
C GLY A 32 7.83 -45.48 5.05
N LEU A 33 8.73 -44.63 5.56
CA LEU A 33 9.47 -44.87 6.81
C LEU A 33 8.67 -44.53 8.07
N ASN A 34 7.48 -43.91 7.94
CA ASN A 34 6.62 -43.52 9.06
C ASN A 34 7.34 -42.68 10.15
N THR A 35 8.18 -41.73 9.74
CA THR A 35 8.87 -40.83 10.69
C THR A 35 7.93 -39.70 11.16
N SER A 36 8.14 -39.20 12.38
CA SER A 36 7.31 -38.13 12.95
C SER A 36 7.47 -36.79 12.23
N THR A 37 8.58 -36.56 11.53
CA THR A 37 8.81 -35.46 10.61
C THR A 37 9.87 -35.90 9.60
N PHE A 38 9.95 -35.23 8.46
CA PHE A 38 11.08 -35.35 7.54
C PHE A 38 11.22 -34.08 6.68
N SER A 39 12.38 -33.95 6.02
CA SER A 39 12.59 -32.89 5.04
C SER A 39 12.99 -33.47 3.69
N ILE A 40 12.64 -32.74 2.62
CA ILE A 40 13.05 -33.03 1.24
C ILE A 40 13.75 -31.79 0.67
N SER A 41 14.91 -31.99 0.06
CA SER A 41 15.60 -30.92 -0.67
C SER A 41 15.15 -30.90 -2.13
N GLN A 42 14.87 -29.72 -2.65
CA GLN A 42 14.58 -29.49 -4.06
C GLN A 42 15.41 -28.32 -4.55
N ASP A 43 15.89 -28.42 -5.78
CA ASP A 43 16.64 -27.37 -6.44
C ASP A 43 15.80 -26.85 -7.61
N ILE A 44 15.59 -25.54 -7.69
CA ILE A 44 14.86 -24.92 -8.79
C ILE A 44 15.76 -23.87 -9.44
N GLU A 45 15.88 -23.95 -10.76
CA GLU A 45 16.63 -22.98 -11.56
C GLU A 45 15.73 -21.80 -11.93
N PHE A 46 16.28 -20.59 -11.78
CA PHE A 46 15.62 -19.33 -12.11
C PHE A 46 16.58 -18.48 -12.94
N GLY A 47 16.47 -18.57 -14.27
CA GLY A 47 17.40 -17.92 -15.18
C GLY A 47 18.86 -18.29 -14.88
N PRO A 48 19.73 -17.34 -14.48
CA PRO A 48 21.11 -17.63 -14.12
C PRO A 48 21.24 -18.14 -12.66
N GLY A 49 20.25 -17.93 -11.80
CA GLY A 49 20.23 -18.33 -10.40
C GLY A 49 19.73 -19.76 -10.15
N LYS A 50 20.05 -20.28 -8.96
CA LYS A 50 19.55 -21.56 -8.45
C LYS A 50 19.15 -21.38 -6.99
N VAL A 51 17.90 -21.70 -6.66
CA VAL A 51 17.40 -21.65 -5.28
C VAL A 51 17.28 -23.08 -4.76
N GLN A 52 17.93 -23.34 -3.63
CA GLN A 52 17.82 -24.59 -2.90
C GLN A 52 16.69 -24.46 -1.88
N TYR A 53 15.70 -25.34 -1.97
CA TYR A 53 14.57 -25.41 -1.06
C TYR A 53 14.69 -26.63 -0.17
N LYS A 54 14.43 -26.47 1.13
CA LYS A 54 14.29 -27.53 2.11
C LYS A 54 12.86 -27.54 2.63
N LEU A 55 12.06 -28.45 2.10
CA LEU A 55 10.65 -28.65 2.43
C LEU A 55 10.51 -29.46 3.71
N ASN A 56 9.75 -28.99 4.70
CA ASN A 56 9.57 -29.65 5.99
C ASN A 56 8.15 -30.22 6.11
N PHE A 57 8.05 -31.52 6.39
CA PHE A 57 6.77 -32.24 6.45
C PHE A 57 6.52 -32.81 7.85
N SER A 58 5.25 -32.77 8.27
CA SER A 58 4.78 -33.40 9.51
C SER A 58 3.48 -34.17 9.29
N PRO A 59 3.20 -35.19 10.13
CA PRO A 59 2.02 -36.02 10.00
C PRO A 59 0.77 -35.28 10.45
N VAL A 60 -0.33 -35.51 9.75
CA VAL A 60 -1.66 -35.02 10.16
C VAL A 60 -2.19 -35.95 11.25
N LYS A 61 -2.57 -35.41 12.41
CA LYS A 61 -3.00 -36.24 13.57
C LYS A 61 -4.25 -37.08 13.30
N GLU A 62 -5.12 -36.61 12.40
CA GLU A 62 -6.42 -37.21 12.11
C GLU A 62 -6.43 -38.03 10.80
N GLU A 63 -5.39 -37.92 9.97
CA GLU A 63 -5.31 -38.58 8.67
C GLU A 63 -4.01 -39.38 8.51
N GLN A 64 -4.03 -40.47 7.75
CA GLN A 64 -2.80 -41.19 7.36
C GLN A 64 -2.04 -40.44 6.26
N GLY A 65 -1.58 -39.22 6.55
CA GLY A 65 -0.94 -38.32 5.59
C GLY A 65 0.09 -37.40 6.23
N TYR A 66 0.74 -36.61 5.38
CA TYR A 66 1.67 -35.55 5.76
C TYR A 66 1.19 -34.23 5.17
N ILE A 67 1.51 -33.13 5.84
CA ILE A 67 1.34 -31.77 5.33
C ILE A 67 2.70 -31.09 5.23
N LEU A 68 2.81 -30.11 4.34
CA LEU A 68 3.96 -29.21 4.28
C LEU A 68 3.79 -28.16 5.39
N GLU A 69 4.63 -28.20 6.42
CA GLU A 69 4.60 -27.20 7.50
C GLU A 69 5.26 -25.89 7.08
N GLY A 70 6.17 -25.95 6.11
CA GLY A 70 6.95 -24.81 5.67
C GLY A 70 8.18 -25.24 4.90
N TYR A 71 8.95 -24.25 4.43
CA TYR A 71 10.21 -24.51 3.77
C TYR A 71 11.24 -23.40 4.02
N THR A 72 12.50 -23.78 3.95
CA THR A 72 13.62 -22.83 3.90
C THR A 72 14.09 -22.73 2.46
N ALA A 73 14.27 -21.52 1.95
CA ALA A 73 14.79 -21.25 0.62
C ALA A 73 16.13 -20.52 0.74
N THR A 74 17.12 -21.00 0.02
CA THR A 74 18.49 -20.50 0.03
C THR A 74 18.91 -20.17 -1.40
N LEU A 75 19.12 -18.90 -1.69
CA LEU A 75 19.72 -18.43 -2.93
C LEU A 75 21.21 -18.20 -2.71
N ARG A 76 22.02 -18.84 -3.57
CA ARG A 76 23.46 -18.55 -3.66
C ARG A 76 23.70 -17.65 -4.87
N LYS A 77 24.01 -16.38 -4.62
CA LYS A 77 24.22 -15.36 -5.66
C LYS A 77 25.42 -15.72 -6.54
N LEU A 78 25.34 -15.33 -7.81
CA LEU A 78 26.48 -15.42 -8.72
C LEU A 78 27.60 -14.52 -8.20
N LEU A 79 28.78 -15.12 -8.07
CA LEU A 79 30.03 -14.39 -8.03
C LEU A 79 30.31 -13.96 -9.47
N ALA A 80 30.59 -12.67 -9.69
CA ALA A 80 30.85 -12.14 -11.03
C ALA A 80 31.97 -12.95 -11.68
N ASN A 81 31.68 -13.59 -12.82
CA ASN A 81 32.64 -14.45 -13.51
C ASN A 81 33.41 -13.65 -14.57
N GLU A 82 34.73 -13.80 -14.56
CA GLU A 82 35.54 -13.62 -15.76
C GLU A 82 35.25 -14.79 -16.72
N ASN A 83 35.29 -14.55 -18.04
CA ASN A 83 34.92 -15.58 -19.04
C ASN A 83 35.89 -16.77 -19.09
N LEU A 84 37.11 -16.61 -18.58
CA LEU A 84 38.17 -17.60 -18.67
C LEU A 84 39.02 -17.58 -17.40
N VAL A 85 39.05 -18.69 -16.67
CA VAL A 85 39.90 -18.87 -15.48
C VAL A 85 40.85 -20.03 -15.74
N GLU A 86 42.15 -19.75 -15.85
CA GLU A 86 43.20 -20.77 -16.09
C GLU A 86 42.94 -21.68 -17.30
N GLY A 87 42.41 -21.11 -18.39
CA GLY A 87 42.08 -21.87 -19.60
C GLY A 87 40.74 -22.62 -19.53
N ILE A 88 40.03 -22.54 -18.41
CA ILE A 88 38.68 -23.08 -18.25
C ILE A 88 37.69 -22.00 -18.65
N ASP A 89 36.87 -22.31 -19.65
CA ASP A 89 35.68 -21.53 -19.98
C ASP A 89 34.68 -21.67 -18.82
N ALA A 90 34.58 -20.62 -18.00
CA ALA A 90 33.74 -20.62 -16.81
C ALA A 90 32.25 -20.78 -17.17
N VAL A 91 31.84 -20.26 -18.33
CA VAL A 91 30.46 -20.32 -18.82
C VAL A 91 30.09 -21.74 -19.24
N ASP A 92 30.97 -22.42 -20.00
CA ASP A 92 30.77 -23.82 -20.39
C ASP A 92 30.81 -24.76 -19.17
N LEU A 93 31.77 -24.56 -18.25
CA LEU A 93 31.85 -25.35 -17.03
C LEU A 93 30.56 -25.19 -16.21
N GLU A 94 30.10 -23.96 -16.00
CA GLU A 94 28.88 -23.67 -15.26
C GLU A 94 27.67 -24.36 -15.87
N LYS A 95 27.54 -24.30 -17.21
CA LYS A 95 26.47 -24.99 -17.95
C LYS A 95 26.50 -26.50 -17.72
N LYS A 96 27.68 -27.11 -17.60
CA LYS A 96 27.82 -28.54 -17.29
C LYS A 96 27.57 -28.85 -15.81
N MET A 97 27.99 -27.99 -14.89
CA MET A 97 27.74 -28.13 -13.45
C MET A 97 26.24 -28.18 -13.14
N ARG A 98 25.40 -27.46 -13.88
CA ARG A 98 23.93 -27.48 -13.76
C ARG A 98 23.29 -28.83 -14.11
N GLN A 99 23.94 -29.64 -14.95
CA GLN A 99 23.39 -30.92 -15.41
C GLN A 99 23.54 -32.05 -14.38
N VAL A 100 24.26 -31.82 -13.28
CA VAL A 100 24.54 -32.84 -12.26
C VAL A 100 23.70 -32.56 -11.01
N ASN A 101 22.97 -33.57 -10.53
CA ASN A 101 22.36 -33.50 -9.21
C ASN A 101 23.43 -33.74 -8.13
N TRP A 102 24.11 -32.67 -7.71
CA TRP A 102 25.21 -32.74 -6.76
C TRP A 102 24.79 -33.26 -5.38
N ASP A 103 23.58 -32.94 -4.92
CA ASP A 103 23.07 -33.47 -3.65
C ASP A 103 23.00 -35.01 -3.69
N LEU A 104 22.43 -35.56 -4.75
CA LEU A 104 22.36 -37.01 -4.99
C LEU A 104 23.75 -37.61 -5.21
N TYR A 105 24.63 -36.93 -5.94
CA TYR A 105 26.01 -37.35 -6.21
C TYR A 105 26.84 -37.46 -4.92
N PHE A 106 26.63 -36.60 -3.94
CA PHE A 106 27.32 -36.66 -2.66
C PHE A 106 26.59 -37.48 -1.59
N ASN A 107 25.31 -37.83 -1.80
CA ASN A 107 24.55 -38.66 -0.85
C ASN A 107 24.89 -40.15 -1.01
N GLU A 108 25.67 -40.72 -0.07
CA GLU A 108 26.05 -42.13 -0.13
C GLU A 108 24.87 -43.09 -0.01
N SER A 109 23.87 -42.73 0.80
CA SER A 109 22.68 -43.56 1.05
C SER A 109 21.79 -43.71 -0.18
N GLU A 110 21.95 -42.83 -1.18
CA GLU A 110 21.15 -42.77 -2.40
C GLU A 110 21.97 -43.10 -3.66
N ARG A 111 23.15 -43.72 -3.50
CA ARG A 111 24.04 -44.11 -4.61
C ARG A 111 23.33 -44.89 -5.71
N ALA A 112 22.39 -45.75 -5.35
CA ALA A 112 21.65 -46.60 -6.29
C ALA A 112 20.69 -45.81 -7.19
N LEU A 113 20.36 -44.57 -6.86
CA LEU A 113 19.41 -43.73 -7.60
C LEU A 113 20.07 -42.85 -8.67
N ARG A 114 21.41 -42.90 -8.79
CA ARG A 114 22.19 -42.03 -9.69
C ARG A 114 22.23 -42.56 -11.12
N PRO A 115 21.94 -41.73 -12.14
CA PRO A 115 22.16 -42.10 -13.54
C PRO A 115 23.66 -42.26 -13.84
N LEU A 116 24.04 -43.34 -14.55
CA LEU A 116 25.44 -43.64 -14.90
C LEU A 116 26.13 -42.50 -15.67
N GLY A 117 25.40 -41.81 -16.57
CA GLY A 117 25.93 -40.69 -17.35
C GLY A 117 26.30 -39.48 -16.48
N GLU A 118 25.51 -39.18 -15.45
CA GLU A 118 25.78 -38.07 -14.53
C GLU A 118 27.03 -38.31 -13.68
N ILE A 119 27.30 -39.57 -13.30
CA ILE A 119 28.50 -39.93 -12.51
C ILE A 119 29.78 -39.63 -13.30
N ALA A 120 29.80 -39.98 -14.59
CA ALA A 120 30.95 -39.73 -15.45
C ALA A 120 31.20 -38.23 -15.66
N LEU A 121 30.13 -37.47 -15.95
CA LEU A 121 30.20 -36.01 -16.10
C LEU A 121 30.68 -35.34 -14.82
N ALA A 122 30.11 -35.70 -13.65
CA ALA A 122 30.52 -35.15 -12.36
C ALA A 122 32.01 -35.39 -12.07
N GLY A 123 32.52 -36.58 -12.40
CA GLY A 123 33.94 -36.91 -12.24
C GLY A 123 34.86 -36.06 -13.12
N GLU A 124 34.46 -35.79 -14.37
CA GLU A 124 35.17 -34.89 -15.27
C GLU A 124 35.22 -33.47 -14.70
N LEU A 125 34.07 -32.94 -14.28
CA LEU A 125 33.94 -31.58 -13.74
C LEU A 125 34.75 -31.38 -12.47
N ILE A 126 34.67 -32.32 -11.53
CA ILE A 126 35.48 -32.30 -10.30
C ILE A 126 36.97 -32.26 -10.65
N ARG A 127 37.42 -33.10 -11.59
CA ARG A 127 38.84 -33.13 -11.99
C ARG A 127 39.29 -31.80 -12.61
N SER A 128 38.48 -31.20 -13.49
CA SER A 128 38.78 -29.90 -14.10
C SER A 128 38.89 -28.80 -13.04
N LEU A 129 37.98 -28.79 -12.07
CA LEU A 129 38.00 -27.87 -10.93
C LEU A 129 39.26 -28.07 -10.06
N TRP A 130 39.64 -29.31 -9.75
CA TRP A 130 40.86 -29.59 -8.98
C TRP A 130 42.12 -29.13 -9.70
N ASN A 131 42.21 -29.32 -11.02
CA ASN A 131 43.34 -28.83 -11.80
C ASN A 131 43.43 -27.29 -11.72
N ALA A 132 42.30 -26.58 -11.83
CA ALA A 132 42.27 -25.12 -11.70
C ALA A 132 42.79 -24.67 -10.32
N ARG A 133 42.35 -25.34 -9.25
CA ARG A 133 42.75 -25.06 -7.87
C ARG A 133 44.25 -25.13 -7.65
N GLU A 134 44.95 -26.05 -8.32
CA GLU A 134 46.39 -26.27 -8.14
C GLU A 134 47.26 -25.28 -8.92
N VAL A 135 46.71 -24.63 -9.95
CA VAL A 135 47.48 -23.76 -10.86
C VAL A 135 47.68 -22.36 -10.28
N SER A 136 46.65 -21.76 -9.68
CA SER A 136 46.72 -20.37 -9.20
C SER A 136 45.77 -20.05 -8.05
N THR A 137 45.98 -18.89 -7.42
CA THR A 137 45.05 -18.35 -6.41
C THR A 137 43.68 -18.03 -6.99
N GLU A 138 43.63 -17.62 -8.25
CA GLU A 138 42.38 -17.35 -8.97
C GLU A 138 41.61 -18.64 -9.22
N GLY A 139 42.30 -19.70 -9.68
CA GLY A 139 41.71 -21.03 -9.82
C GLY A 139 41.26 -21.64 -8.49
N GLN A 140 41.96 -21.36 -7.38
CA GLN A 140 41.51 -21.74 -6.05
C GLN A 140 40.23 -21.01 -5.63
N LEU A 141 40.13 -19.71 -5.88
CA LEU A 141 38.90 -18.95 -5.63
C LEU A 141 37.77 -19.50 -6.50
N PHE A 142 37.99 -19.69 -7.79
CA PHE A 142 37.01 -20.26 -8.71
C PHE A 142 36.52 -21.65 -8.28
N PHE A 143 37.42 -22.53 -7.83
CA PHE A 143 37.06 -23.82 -7.23
C PHE A 143 36.13 -23.65 -6.03
N GLN A 144 36.48 -22.75 -5.10
CA GLN A 144 35.68 -22.49 -3.90
C GLN A 144 34.30 -21.92 -4.26
N GLN A 145 34.22 -21.05 -5.26
CA GLN A 145 32.97 -20.48 -5.76
C GLN A 145 32.07 -21.56 -6.37
N MET A 146 32.62 -22.45 -7.21
CA MET A 146 31.86 -23.54 -7.81
C MET A 146 31.40 -24.57 -6.78
N GLN A 147 32.25 -24.90 -5.81
CA GLN A 147 31.87 -25.75 -4.68
C GLN A 147 30.77 -25.12 -3.83
N PHE A 148 30.90 -23.85 -3.46
CA PHE A 148 29.88 -23.11 -2.71
C PHE A 148 28.55 -23.11 -3.45
N ARG A 149 28.55 -22.84 -4.76
CA ARG A 149 27.32 -22.72 -5.55
C ARG A 149 26.60 -24.04 -5.77
N TYR A 150 27.33 -25.10 -6.12
CA TYR A 150 26.71 -26.34 -6.62
C TYR A 150 26.72 -27.48 -5.62
N TRP A 151 27.69 -27.55 -4.71
CA TRP A 151 27.81 -28.69 -3.82
C TRP A 151 26.97 -28.47 -2.54
N PRO A 152 26.46 -29.55 -1.93
CA PRO A 152 25.76 -29.44 -0.66
C PRO A 152 26.72 -29.05 0.45
N GLU A 153 26.22 -28.28 1.42
CA GLU A 153 27.03 -27.73 2.53
C GLU A 153 27.88 -28.79 3.26
N ARG A 154 27.31 -29.99 3.43
CA ARG A 154 27.98 -31.11 4.11
C ARG A 154 29.30 -31.57 3.47
N VAL A 155 29.57 -31.22 2.20
CA VAL A 155 30.82 -31.56 1.50
C VAL A 155 31.68 -30.34 1.20
N TRP A 156 31.36 -29.17 1.76
CA TRP A 156 32.19 -27.98 1.60
C TRP A 156 33.56 -28.16 2.28
N ASP A 157 34.61 -27.70 1.60
CA ASP A 157 35.94 -27.58 2.21
C ASP A 157 35.86 -26.51 3.32
N LYS A 158 36.65 -26.68 4.39
CA LYS A 158 36.74 -25.72 5.49
C LYS A 158 37.10 -24.32 5.03
N SER A 159 37.78 -24.21 3.88
CA SER A 159 38.12 -22.92 3.28
C SER A 159 36.91 -22.10 2.80
N ILE A 160 35.71 -22.70 2.69
CA ILE A 160 34.49 -22.03 2.21
C ILE A 160 33.69 -21.39 3.34
N HIS A 161 33.97 -21.69 4.60
CA HIS A 161 33.13 -21.24 5.73
C HIS A 161 32.98 -19.71 5.87
N ASN A 162 33.81 -18.92 5.19
CA ASN A 162 33.71 -17.45 5.18
C ASN A 162 32.90 -16.87 3.99
N VAL A 163 32.52 -17.70 3.01
CA VAL A 163 31.80 -17.29 1.79
C VAL A 163 30.29 -17.07 1.98
N PRO A 164 29.55 -17.88 2.77
CA PRO A 164 28.09 -17.79 2.85
C PRO A 164 27.55 -16.42 3.27
N GLY A 165 28.20 -15.74 4.23
CA GLY A 165 27.67 -14.48 4.79
C GLY A 165 27.51 -13.33 3.78
N THR A 166 28.20 -13.38 2.65
CA THR A 166 28.16 -12.31 1.63
C THR A 166 27.35 -12.71 0.39
N TYR A 167 27.27 -13.99 0.07
CA TYR A 167 26.72 -14.50 -1.21
C TYR A 167 25.54 -15.45 -1.03
N GLU A 168 25.13 -15.72 0.21
CA GLU A 168 23.95 -16.51 0.53
C GLU A 168 22.87 -15.60 1.10
N GLN A 169 21.66 -15.75 0.58
CA GLN A 169 20.46 -15.27 1.25
C GLN A 169 19.57 -16.47 1.55
N THR A 170 19.10 -16.55 2.78
CA THR A 170 18.24 -17.62 3.26
C THR A 170 17.02 -17.03 3.94
N LEU A 171 15.84 -17.48 3.51
CA LEU A 171 14.55 -17.13 4.11
C LEU A 171 13.81 -18.41 4.49
N SER A 172 13.08 -18.37 5.60
CA SER A 172 12.22 -19.48 6.03
C SER A 172 10.77 -19.03 6.05
N PHE A 173 9.90 -19.91 5.54
CA PHE A 173 8.48 -19.67 5.39
C PHE A 173 7.74 -20.78 6.11
N ASP A 174 7.06 -20.43 7.20
CA ASP A 174 6.16 -21.33 7.90
C ASP A 174 4.76 -21.19 7.32
N SER A 175 3.97 -22.26 7.41
CA SER A 175 2.58 -22.28 6.96
C SER A 175 1.74 -21.28 7.78
N ARG A 176 0.98 -20.45 7.07
CA ARG A 176 0.08 -19.43 7.63
C ARG A 176 -1.31 -19.59 7.02
N PRO A 177 -2.36 -18.96 7.59
CA PRO A 177 -3.70 -18.96 6.99
C PRO A 177 -3.72 -18.48 5.54
N GLU A 178 -2.82 -17.56 5.16
CA GLU A 178 -2.67 -17.05 3.80
C GLU A 178 -1.95 -18.02 2.84
N GLY A 179 -1.47 -19.15 3.34
CA GLY A 179 -0.70 -20.15 2.59
C GLY A 179 0.80 -19.85 2.53
N LEU A 180 1.53 -20.75 1.86
CA LEU A 180 2.96 -20.59 1.61
C LEU A 180 3.19 -19.82 0.30
N PRO A 181 4.29 -19.05 0.20
CA PRO A 181 4.61 -18.36 -1.04
C PRO A 181 4.98 -19.33 -2.16
N HIS A 182 4.72 -18.90 -3.40
CA HIS A 182 5.16 -19.62 -4.60
C HIS A 182 6.67 -19.44 -4.80
N THR A 183 7.36 -20.44 -5.34
CA THR A 183 8.81 -20.44 -5.55
C THR A 183 9.33 -19.25 -6.38
N ASN A 184 8.62 -18.88 -7.46
CA ASN A 184 8.91 -17.66 -8.24
C ASN A 184 8.98 -16.38 -7.38
N TYR A 185 8.00 -16.16 -6.49
CA TYR A 185 8.00 -14.99 -5.61
C TYR A 185 9.19 -15.02 -4.63
N VAL A 186 9.49 -16.20 -4.07
CA VAL A 186 10.63 -16.38 -3.16
C VAL A 186 11.96 -16.14 -3.86
N TYR A 187 12.10 -16.56 -5.12
CA TYR A 187 13.29 -16.25 -5.91
C TYR A 187 13.51 -14.74 -6.03
N HIS A 188 12.46 -13.98 -6.35
CA HIS A 188 12.57 -12.52 -6.46
C HIS A 188 12.92 -11.83 -5.14
N LEU A 189 12.32 -12.30 -4.03
CA LEU A 189 12.66 -11.83 -2.69
C LEU A 189 14.14 -12.08 -2.35
N LEU A 190 14.64 -13.30 -2.56
CA LEU A 190 16.03 -13.66 -2.29
C LEU A 190 17.02 -13.03 -3.27
N GLY A 191 16.59 -12.75 -4.50
CA GLY A 191 17.41 -12.11 -5.51
C GLY A 191 17.72 -10.66 -5.17
N GLY A 192 16.87 -10.02 -4.37
CA GLY A 192 16.83 -8.56 -4.24
C GLY A 192 16.24 -7.87 -5.48
N THR A 193 15.58 -8.64 -6.37
CA THR A 193 15.02 -8.08 -7.62
C THR A 193 13.81 -7.20 -7.36
N LEU A 194 13.28 -7.22 -6.15
CA LEU A 194 12.17 -6.38 -5.69
C LEU A 194 12.65 -5.17 -4.88
N ASP A 195 13.95 -5.05 -4.55
CA ASP A 195 14.43 -4.02 -3.62
C ASP A 195 14.09 -2.60 -4.08
N ASP A 196 14.26 -2.32 -5.38
CA ASP A 196 13.90 -1.02 -5.97
C ASP A 196 12.37 -0.82 -5.99
N LEU A 197 11.60 -1.84 -6.39
CA LEU A 197 10.14 -1.80 -6.37
C LEU A 197 9.62 -1.54 -4.95
N GLU A 198 10.09 -2.28 -3.94
CA GLU A 198 9.69 -2.13 -2.54
C GLU A 198 10.08 -0.75 -1.98
N THR A 199 11.27 -0.26 -2.33
CA THR A 199 11.71 1.09 -1.95
C THR A 199 10.78 2.15 -2.53
N LYS A 200 10.48 2.07 -3.84
CA LYS A 200 9.59 3.02 -4.52
C LYS A 200 8.14 2.89 -4.03
N LEU A 201 7.62 1.68 -3.82
CA LEU A 201 6.28 1.47 -3.24
C LEU A 201 6.18 2.01 -1.81
N GLY A 202 7.23 1.83 -1.00
CA GLY A 202 7.33 2.40 0.34
C GLY A 202 7.31 3.94 0.32
N ALA A 203 8.00 4.55 -0.65
CA ALA A 203 7.99 6.01 -0.83
C ALA A 203 6.61 6.57 -1.18
N LEU A 204 5.77 5.79 -1.88
CA LEU A 204 4.39 6.19 -2.19
C LEU A 204 3.48 6.25 -0.95
N ARG A 205 3.85 5.54 0.13
CA ARG A 205 3.10 5.48 1.39
C ARG A 205 1.61 5.14 1.19
N LEU A 206 1.30 4.25 0.26
CA LEU A 206 -0.10 3.85 -0.01
C LEU A 206 -0.70 3.02 1.12
N ASP A 207 0.14 2.41 1.95
CA ASP A 207 -0.20 1.73 3.20
C ASP A 207 -0.85 2.64 4.25
N GLN A 208 -0.69 3.98 4.13
CA GLN A 208 -1.41 4.93 4.98
C GLN A 208 -2.91 4.98 4.70
N PHE A 209 -3.35 4.43 3.57
CA PHE A 209 -4.76 4.17 3.30
C PHE A 209 -5.09 2.79 3.85
N GLU A 210 -6.02 2.75 4.80
CA GLU A 210 -6.49 1.51 5.41
C GLU A 210 -6.98 0.50 4.34
N GLY A 211 -6.66 -0.78 4.54
CA GLY A 211 -7.01 -1.87 3.61
C GLY A 211 -6.04 -2.06 2.44
N ILE A 212 -5.02 -1.21 2.29
CA ILE A 212 -4.04 -1.30 1.19
C ILE A 212 -2.80 -2.09 1.63
N GLY A 213 -2.86 -3.41 1.48
CA GLY A 213 -1.69 -4.29 1.52
C GLY A 213 -1.24 -4.69 0.12
N TYR A 214 0.02 -4.41 -0.24
CA TYR A 214 0.59 -4.87 -1.51
C TYR A 214 1.34 -6.21 -1.46
N PRO A 215 1.94 -6.67 -0.34
CA PRO A 215 2.69 -7.94 -0.35
C PRO A 215 1.87 -9.17 -0.82
N PRO A 216 0.61 -9.38 -0.37
CA PRO A 216 -0.20 -10.52 -0.85
C PRO A 216 -0.54 -10.42 -2.34
N LYS A 217 -0.74 -9.18 -2.85
CA LYS A 217 -0.97 -8.93 -4.28
C LYS A 217 0.29 -9.26 -5.09
N LEU A 218 1.47 -8.82 -4.62
CA LEU A 218 2.74 -9.14 -5.26
C LEU A 218 3.00 -10.64 -5.28
N GLN A 219 2.77 -11.34 -4.18
CA GLN A 219 2.91 -12.80 -4.12
C GLN A 219 2.05 -13.50 -5.19
N THR A 220 0.77 -13.09 -5.30
CA THR A 220 -0.14 -13.64 -6.31
C THR A 220 0.33 -13.34 -7.74
N ILE A 221 0.74 -12.11 -8.03
CA ILE A 221 1.16 -11.71 -9.38
C ILE A 221 2.48 -12.39 -9.76
N LEU A 222 3.49 -12.32 -8.89
CA LEU A 222 4.83 -12.83 -9.12
C LEU A 222 4.88 -14.37 -9.08
N SER A 223 3.85 -15.05 -8.57
CA SER A 223 3.70 -16.50 -8.76
C SER A 223 3.71 -16.89 -10.24
N ARG A 224 3.30 -15.98 -11.14
CA ARG A 224 3.27 -16.22 -12.60
C ARG A 224 4.52 -15.73 -13.34
N ASP A 225 5.50 -15.18 -12.62
CA ASP A 225 6.74 -14.59 -13.16
C ASP A 225 6.52 -13.67 -14.40
N PRO A 226 5.67 -12.63 -14.30
CA PRO A 226 5.38 -11.77 -15.44
C PRO A 226 6.50 -10.75 -15.69
N ASP A 227 6.75 -10.40 -16.96
CA ASP A 227 7.68 -9.32 -17.34
C ASP A 227 7.15 -7.92 -17.00
N ASN A 228 5.83 -7.76 -16.94
CA ASN A 228 5.16 -6.52 -16.55
C ASN A 228 3.81 -6.79 -15.90
N PHE A 229 3.36 -5.87 -15.05
CA PHE A 229 2.06 -5.96 -14.40
C PHE A 229 1.59 -4.60 -13.88
N TYR A 230 0.32 -4.54 -13.48
CA TYR A 230 -0.26 -3.37 -12.84
C TYR A 230 -0.57 -3.64 -11.37
N LEU A 231 -0.16 -2.72 -10.50
CA LEU A 231 -0.66 -2.65 -9.13
C LEU A 231 -1.71 -1.56 -9.04
N ASN A 232 -2.94 -1.97 -8.74
CA ASN A 232 -4.07 -1.06 -8.58
C ASN A 232 -4.47 -0.97 -7.10
N PHE A 233 -4.57 0.27 -6.63
CA PHE A 233 -4.94 0.63 -5.27
C PHE A 233 -6.07 1.65 -5.30
N ARG A 234 -6.91 1.61 -4.27
CA ARG A 234 -8.11 2.43 -4.16
C ARG A 234 -8.20 3.00 -2.76
N ALA A 235 -8.55 4.27 -2.65
CA ALA A 235 -8.70 4.95 -1.38
C ALA A 235 -9.91 5.87 -1.41
N ASN A 236 -10.81 5.69 -0.47
CA ASN A 236 -11.93 6.62 -0.26
C ASN A 236 -11.47 7.82 0.57
N LEU A 237 -11.61 9.03 0.03
CA LEU A 237 -11.26 10.29 0.68
C LEU A 237 -12.52 11.12 0.89
N ASN A 238 -12.53 12.04 1.85
CA ASN A 238 -13.71 12.88 2.12
C ASN A 238 -14.22 13.64 0.88
N GLU A 239 -13.33 13.98 -0.04
CA GLU A 239 -13.64 14.74 -1.25
C GLU A 239 -13.96 13.87 -2.47
N GLY A 240 -13.63 12.58 -2.45
CA GLY A 240 -13.78 11.71 -3.60
C GLY A 240 -13.08 10.37 -3.46
N TYR A 241 -13.27 9.52 -4.46
CA TYR A 241 -12.62 8.23 -4.56
C TYR A 241 -11.32 8.36 -5.35
N ALA A 242 -10.21 7.98 -4.75
CA ALA A 242 -8.90 8.00 -5.39
C ALA A 242 -8.51 6.59 -5.88
N GLU A 243 -7.95 6.51 -7.08
CA GLU A 243 -7.35 5.28 -7.60
C GLU A 243 -5.89 5.53 -7.97
N PHE A 244 -5.04 4.57 -7.66
CA PHE A 244 -3.61 4.59 -7.99
C PHE A 244 -3.30 3.37 -8.84
N SER A 245 -2.68 3.57 -10.00
CA SER A 245 -2.28 2.52 -10.92
C SER A 245 -0.79 2.64 -11.21
N ILE A 246 -0.04 1.60 -10.83
CA ILE A 246 1.41 1.53 -10.99
C ILE A 246 1.72 0.48 -12.04
N HIS A 247 2.33 0.89 -13.15
CA HIS A 247 2.85 -0.05 -14.15
C HIS A 247 4.26 -0.46 -13.74
N VAL A 248 4.42 -1.73 -13.40
CA VAL A 248 5.70 -2.31 -13.00
C VAL A 248 6.26 -3.09 -14.18
N GLU A 249 7.53 -2.87 -14.50
CA GLU A 249 8.26 -3.53 -15.57
C GLU A 249 9.51 -4.20 -15.01
N ARG A 250 9.90 -5.33 -15.61
CA ARG A 250 11.16 -6.02 -15.33
C ARG A 250 12.25 -5.54 -16.29
N THR A 251 13.30 -4.93 -15.76
CA THR A 251 14.48 -4.48 -16.52
C THR A 251 15.74 -5.01 -15.86
N ASP A 252 16.59 -5.70 -16.62
CA ASP A 252 17.82 -6.35 -16.13
C ASP A 252 17.60 -7.18 -14.85
N ASP A 253 16.55 -8.02 -14.90
CA ASP A 253 16.06 -8.86 -13.79
C ASP A 253 15.51 -8.12 -12.56
N ASN A 254 15.45 -6.79 -12.55
CA ASN A 254 14.86 -6.02 -11.46
C ASN A 254 13.46 -5.51 -11.82
N TYR A 255 12.54 -5.57 -10.88
CA TYR A 255 11.24 -4.94 -11.03
C TYR A 255 11.30 -3.48 -10.57
N SER A 256 10.75 -2.60 -11.40
CA SER A 256 10.76 -1.16 -11.14
C SER A 256 9.56 -0.47 -11.78
N PHE A 257 9.34 0.77 -11.39
CA PHE A 257 8.45 1.70 -12.09
C PHE A 257 9.03 3.11 -12.03
N ASP A 258 8.82 3.89 -13.09
CA ASP A 258 9.28 5.28 -13.16
C ASP A 258 8.18 6.28 -12.84
N LYS A 259 6.93 5.85 -12.96
CA LYS A 259 5.76 6.69 -12.73
C LYS A 259 4.56 5.84 -12.32
N TYR A 260 3.61 6.49 -11.67
CA TYR A 260 2.29 5.94 -11.39
C TYR A 260 1.23 6.94 -11.81
N THR A 261 0.03 6.44 -12.13
CA THR A 261 -1.13 7.29 -12.40
C THR A 261 -1.97 7.37 -11.14
N ALA A 262 -2.31 8.58 -10.69
CA ALA A 262 -3.33 8.78 -9.69
C ALA A 262 -4.55 9.45 -10.34
N SER A 263 -5.74 9.01 -9.96
CA SER A 263 -6.99 9.65 -10.32
C SER A 263 -7.81 9.96 -9.08
N ILE A 264 -8.65 10.99 -9.17
CA ILE A 264 -9.72 11.24 -8.19
C ILE A 264 -11.03 11.51 -8.92
N THR A 265 -12.08 10.85 -8.46
CA THR A 265 -13.45 11.11 -8.86
C THR A 265 -14.15 11.80 -7.69
N PRO A 266 -14.39 13.12 -7.77
CA PRO A 266 -14.99 13.87 -6.66
C PRO A 266 -16.42 13.41 -6.38
N TYR A 267 -16.77 13.31 -5.10
CA TYR A 267 -18.16 13.10 -4.73
C TYR A 267 -18.99 14.32 -5.11
N GLN A 268 -20.15 14.06 -5.72
CA GLN A 268 -21.10 15.13 -6.00
C GLN A 268 -21.68 15.67 -4.68
N PRO A 269 -22.00 16.97 -4.59
CA PRO A 269 -22.73 17.50 -3.44
C PRO A 269 -24.03 16.73 -3.24
N ILE A 270 -24.27 16.30 -2.01
CA ILE A 270 -25.49 15.58 -1.64
C ILE A 270 -26.58 16.61 -1.37
N GLU A 271 -27.71 16.49 -2.07
CA GLU A 271 -28.88 17.34 -1.83
C GLU A 271 -29.61 16.86 -0.58
N HIS A 272 -29.41 17.58 0.53
CA HIS A 272 -30.03 17.20 1.80
C HIS A 272 -31.51 17.58 1.90
N GLY A 273 -32.29 16.70 2.53
CA GLY A 273 -33.72 16.86 2.74
C GLY A 273 -34.28 15.75 3.61
N ILE A 274 -35.60 15.71 3.73
CA ILE A 274 -36.31 14.65 4.46
C ILE A 274 -37.01 13.76 3.44
N TYR A 275 -36.60 12.49 3.36
CA TYR A 275 -37.11 11.51 2.40
C TYR A 275 -37.51 10.26 3.16
N ASN A 276 -38.75 9.79 2.99
CA ASN A 276 -39.33 8.71 3.80
C ASN A 276 -39.13 8.87 5.32
N GLY A 277 -39.16 10.11 5.81
CA GLY A 277 -38.98 10.42 7.23
C GLY A 277 -37.52 10.38 7.71
N ILE A 278 -36.55 10.19 6.82
CA ILE A 278 -35.11 10.24 7.12
C ILE A 278 -34.57 11.62 6.76
N ASP A 279 -34.00 12.34 7.73
CA ASP A 279 -33.21 13.54 7.47
C ASP A 279 -31.81 13.12 6.99
N THR A 280 -31.53 13.35 5.71
CA THR A 280 -30.29 12.88 5.09
C THR A 280 -29.06 13.66 5.55
N LYS A 281 -29.24 14.85 6.15
CA LYS A 281 -28.15 15.61 6.75
C LYS A 281 -27.75 15.01 8.11
N GLU A 282 -28.75 14.61 8.91
CA GLU A 282 -28.49 13.92 10.18
C GLU A 282 -27.88 12.53 9.93
N LEU A 283 -28.37 11.80 8.92
CA LEU A 283 -27.80 10.51 8.53
C LEU A 283 -26.33 10.66 8.08
N GLU A 284 -26.01 11.63 7.22
CA GLU A 284 -24.61 11.87 6.81
C GLU A 284 -23.74 12.22 8.03
N ALA A 285 -24.22 13.08 8.93
CA ALA A 285 -23.50 13.42 10.15
C ALA A 285 -23.23 12.18 11.01
N LEU A 286 -24.20 11.26 11.13
CA LEU A 286 -24.04 9.99 11.82
C LEU A 286 -23.01 9.08 11.12
N MET A 287 -23.07 8.98 9.79
CA MET A 287 -22.10 8.20 9.00
C MET A 287 -20.66 8.70 9.15
N ASN A 288 -20.45 10.02 9.28
CA ASN A 288 -19.13 10.59 9.54
C ASN A 288 -18.53 10.21 10.91
N THR A 289 -19.34 9.74 11.86
CA THR A 289 -18.85 9.33 13.20
C THR A 289 -18.36 7.89 13.27
N VAL A 290 -18.56 7.11 12.20
CA VAL A 290 -18.22 5.69 12.14
C VAL A 290 -16.92 5.52 11.36
N ASN A 291 -15.98 4.75 11.90
CA ASN A 291 -14.82 4.30 11.13
C ASN A 291 -15.19 3.08 10.30
N TRP A 292 -15.70 3.31 9.08
CA TRP A 292 -16.18 2.28 8.14
C TRP A 292 -15.14 1.26 7.68
N ARG A 293 -13.88 1.41 8.08
CA ARG A 293 -12.79 0.52 7.66
C ARG A 293 -12.24 -0.33 8.80
N ASN A 294 -12.77 -0.15 10.00
CA ASN A 294 -12.44 -0.98 11.14
C ASN A 294 -13.56 -2.00 11.38
N ASP A 295 -13.55 -3.10 10.63
CA ASP A 295 -14.60 -4.14 10.68
C ASP A 295 -14.93 -4.60 12.11
N TYR A 296 -13.93 -4.68 12.99
CA TYR A 296 -14.10 -5.06 14.41
C TYR A 296 -15.00 -4.10 15.21
N GLU A 297 -15.14 -2.84 14.78
CA GLU A 297 -16.04 -1.86 15.38
C GLU A 297 -17.41 -1.79 14.67
N LEU A 298 -17.57 -2.47 13.53
CA LEU A 298 -18.77 -2.41 12.71
C LEU A 298 -19.72 -3.56 12.99
N PHE A 299 -19.20 -4.78 13.18
CA PHE A 299 -19.99 -5.97 13.43
C PHE A 299 -19.22 -7.07 14.16
N VAL A 300 -19.96 -8.07 14.65
CA VAL A 300 -19.41 -9.29 15.24
C VAL A 300 -20.04 -10.50 14.53
N PHE A 301 -19.23 -11.50 14.20
CA PHE A 301 -19.72 -12.83 13.82
C PHE A 301 -19.88 -13.68 15.08
N THR A 302 -21.10 -14.12 15.37
CA THR A 302 -21.38 -15.02 16.50
C THR A 302 -21.04 -16.48 16.17
N ASP A 303 -21.10 -16.84 14.89
CA ASP A 303 -20.91 -18.16 14.31
C ASP A 303 -20.98 -18.08 12.77
N ASP A 304 -20.36 -19.02 12.06
CA ASP A 304 -20.20 -18.99 10.59
C ASP A 304 -21.53 -19.10 9.81
N GLU A 305 -22.62 -19.52 10.46
CA GLU A 305 -23.93 -19.71 9.82
C GLU A 305 -24.88 -18.51 9.95
N ASN A 306 -24.60 -17.55 10.84
CA ASN A 306 -25.49 -16.40 11.07
C ASN A 306 -24.99 -15.13 10.37
N PRO A 307 -25.92 -14.25 9.95
CA PRO A 307 -25.54 -12.94 9.43
C PRO A 307 -24.80 -12.13 10.52
N PRO A 308 -23.87 -11.24 10.14
CA PRO A 308 -23.14 -10.43 11.09
C PRO A 308 -24.07 -9.53 11.91
N GLU A 309 -23.84 -9.48 13.22
CA GLU A 309 -24.58 -8.57 14.09
C GLU A 309 -23.91 -7.19 14.06
N PHE A 310 -24.57 -6.21 13.45
CA PHE A 310 -24.08 -4.83 13.41
C PHE A 310 -24.11 -4.19 14.79
N THR A 311 -23.10 -3.36 15.07
CA THR A 311 -23.16 -2.49 16.25
C THR A 311 -24.36 -1.55 16.16
N PRO A 312 -24.94 -1.09 17.30
CA PRO A 312 -26.20 -0.35 17.29
C PRO A 312 -26.21 0.88 16.35
N ARG A 313 -25.07 1.58 16.23
CA ARG A 313 -24.95 2.72 15.32
C ARG A 313 -24.99 2.30 13.86
N VAL A 314 -24.22 1.27 13.50
CA VAL A 314 -24.19 0.74 12.13
C VAL A 314 -25.54 0.17 11.74
N ALA A 315 -26.22 -0.53 12.66
CA ALA A 315 -27.57 -1.03 12.45
C ALA A 315 -28.58 0.09 12.14
N ILE A 316 -28.52 1.21 12.87
CA ILE A 316 -29.36 2.40 12.60
C ILE A 316 -29.07 2.96 11.21
N ILE A 317 -27.80 3.16 10.85
CA ILE A 317 -27.40 3.70 9.54
C ILE A 317 -27.86 2.76 8.41
N TRP A 318 -27.67 1.47 8.60
CA TRP A 318 -28.09 0.42 7.68
C TRP A 318 -29.61 0.47 7.44
N GLN A 319 -30.39 0.49 8.53
CA GLN A 319 -31.85 0.57 8.46
C GLN A 319 -32.34 1.87 7.81
N GLN A 320 -31.74 3.01 8.16
CA GLN A 320 -32.12 4.31 7.57
C GLN A 320 -31.79 4.36 6.07
N ASN A 321 -30.65 3.81 5.64
CA ASN A 321 -30.34 3.69 4.21
C ASN A 321 -31.34 2.78 3.49
N ALA A 322 -31.77 1.68 4.10
CA ALA A 322 -32.76 0.79 3.50
C ALA A 322 -34.11 1.49 3.29
N VAL A 323 -34.60 2.22 4.30
CA VAL A 323 -35.85 3.01 4.19
C VAL A 323 -35.72 4.13 3.16
N LEU A 324 -34.54 4.76 3.09
CA LEU A 324 -34.26 5.82 2.12
C LEU A 324 -34.32 5.30 0.67
N LYS A 325 -33.90 4.05 0.42
CA LYS A 325 -33.97 3.40 -0.90
C LYS A 325 -35.38 3.08 -1.37
N GLU A 326 -36.39 3.10 -0.51
CA GLU A 326 -37.80 2.88 -0.91
C GLU A 326 -38.40 4.10 -1.64
N ASP A 327 -37.81 5.29 -1.49
CA ASP A 327 -38.20 6.49 -2.24
C ASP A 327 -37.31 6.67 -3.49
N PRO A 328 -37.85 6.99 -4.68
CA PRO A 328 -37.01 7.16 -5.88
C PRO A 328 -35.94 8.25 -5.75
N THR A 329 -36.23 9.38 -5.09
CA THR A 329 -35.24 10.45 -4.88
C THR A 329 -34.31 10.10 -3.72
N GLY A 330 -34.86 9.54 -2.64
CA GLY A 330 -34.11 9.00 -1.53
C GLY A 330 -33.09 7.94 -1.97
N SER A 331 -33.45 7.04 -2.88
CA SER A 331 -32.56 5.99 -3.41
C SER A 331 -31.31 6.58 -4.03
N HIS A 332 -31.42 7.67 -4.79
CA HIS A 332 -30.25 8.34 -5.35
C HIS A 332 -29.33 8.91 -4.26
N ILE A 333 -29.92 9.51 -3.21
CA ILE A 333 -29.16 10.05 -2.07
C ILE A 333 -28.51 8.93 -1.26
N ALA A 334 -29.21 7.81 -1.06
CA ALA A 334 -28.68 6.62 -0.41
C ALA A 334 -27.46 6.11 -1.20
N ASP A 335 -27.56 5.98 -2.52
CA ASP A 335 -26.45 5.55 -3.37
C ASP A 335 -25.25 6.51 -3.27
N GLN A 336 -25.47 7.83 -3.24
CA GLN A 336 -24.41 8.82 -3.04
C GLN A 336 -23.74 8.70 -1.65
N LEU A 337 -24.52 8.50 -0.59
CA LEU A 337 -24.01 8.28 0.77
C LEU A 337 -23.20 6.98 0.85
N GLN A 338 -23.71 5.90 0.27
CA GLN A 338 -23.01 4.61 0.22
C GLN A 338 -21.70 4.71 -0.54
N LEU A 339 -21.69 5.34 -1.73
CA LEU A 339 -20.44 5.61 -2.45
C LEU A 339 -19.47 6.43 -1.59
N LYS A 340 -19.95 7.45 -0.89
CA LYS A 340 -19.12 8.32 -0.06
C LYS A 340 -18.50 7.62 1.16
N PHE A 341 -19.23 6.72 1.82
CA PHE A 341 -18.78 6.15 3.10
C PHE A 341 -18.42 4.67 3.05
N TRP A 342 -19.01 3.91 2.14
CA TRP A 342 -18.82 2.46 2.04
C TRP A 342 -17.84 2.05 0.94
N SER A 343 -17.49 2.95 0.01
CA SER A 343 -16.44 2.63 -0.97
C SER A 343 -15.11 2.43 -0.24
N GLY A 344 -14.44 1.31 -0.51
CA GLY A 344 -13.23 0.89 0.20
C GLY A 344 -13.43 0.40 1.63
N ALA A 345 -14.67 0.19 2.07
CA ALA A 345 -15.00 -0.55 3.29
C ALA A 345 -15.25 -2.02 2.90
N ALA A 346 -14.29 -2.91 3.15
CA ALA A 346 -14.25 -4.27 2.58
C ALA A 346 -15.58 -5.03 2.70
N PHE A 347 -16.23 -4.97 3.87
CA PHE A 347 -17.54 -5.61 4.07
C PHE A 347 -18.71 -4.84 3.44
N PHE A 348 -18.69 -3.50 3.46
CA PHE A 348 -19.84 -2.69 3.05
C PHE A 348 -19.89 -2.35 1.55
N GLU A 349 -18.76 -2.49 0.85
CA GLU A 349 -18.64 -2.20 -0.58
C GLU A 349 -19.61 -3.05 -1.43
N ASP A 350 -19.85 -4.30 -1.01
CA ASP A 350 -20.77 -5.24 -1.68
C ASP A 350 -22.24 -4.81 -1.60
N PHE A 351 -22.60 -3.90 -0.69
CA PHE A 351 -23.97 -3.36 -0.59
C PHE A 351 -24.20 -2.12 -1.44
N ILE A 352 -23.16 -1.59 -2.08
CA ILE A 352 -23.27 -0.52 -3.05
C ILE A 352 -23.86 -1.12 -4.33
N GLY A 353 -25.01 -0.62 -4.76
CA GLY A 353 -25.69 -1.12 -5.95
C GLY A 353 -24.85 -0.89 -7.21
N ALA A 354 -24.93 -1.82 -8.18
CA ALA A 354 -24.23 -1.69 -9.46
C ALA A 354 -24.56 -0.38 -10.19
N SER A 355 -25.82 0.09 -10.11
CA SER A 355 -26.24 1.38 -10.68
C SER A 355 -25.53 2.59 -10.06
N ALA A 356 -25.18 2.52 -8.77
CA ALA A 356 -24.42 3.56 -8.09
C ALA A 356 -22.98 3.59 -8.62
N TRP A 357 -22.36 2.42 -8.80
CA TRP A 357 -21.04 2.31 -9.41
C TRP A 357 -21.03 2.75 -10.88
N ASP A 358 -22.03 2.36 -11.67
CA ASP A 358 -22.16 2.79 -13.06
C ASP A 358 -22.26 4.31 -13.17
N TYR A 359 -23.09 4.93 -12.32
CA TYR A 359 -23.17 6.39 -12.21
C TYR A 359 -21.82 6.99 -11.81
N PHE A 360 -21.15 6.39 -10.81
CA PHE A 360 -19.86 6.87 -10.32
C PHE A 360 -18.77 6.87 -11.40
N VAL A 361 -18.69 5.81 -12.21
CA VAL A 361 -17.74 5.68 -13.33
C VAL A 361 -18.01 6.73 -14.42
N MET A 362 -19.24 7.22 -14.56
CA MET A 362 -19.58 8.29 -15.51
C MET A 362 -19.20 9.70 -15.01
N LEU A 363 -18.88 9.86 -13.72
CA LEU A 363 -18.50 11.17 -13.18
C LEU A 363 -17.14 11.61 -13.73
N PRO A 364 -16.94 12.93 -13.93
CA PRO A 364 -15.64 13.44 -14.35
C PRO A 364 -14.56 13.11 -13.31
N SER A 365 -13.58 12.32 -13.72
CA SER A 365 -12.38 12.06 -12.94
C SER A 365 -11.26 13.00 -13.36
N ARG A 366 -10.40 13.36 -12.40
CA ARG A 366 -9.15 14.09 -12.64
C ARG A 366 -8.02 13.10 -12.49
N SER A 367 -7.14 13.01 -13.48
CA SER A 367 -6.04 12.04 -13.48
C SER A 367 -4.74 12.72 -13.89
N HIS A 368 -3.64 12.27 -13.31
CA HIS A 368 -2.29 12.70 -13.67
C HIS A 368 -1.26 11.63 -13.35
N SER A 369 -0.14 11.65 -14.08
CA SER A 369 1.00 10.77 -13.83
C SER A 369 2.00 11.46 -12.91
N PHE A 370 2.43 10.76 -11.88
CA PHE A 370 3.38 11.25 -10.88
C PHE A 370 4.62 10.35 -10.84
N PRO A 371 5.81 10.91 -10.55
CA PRO A 371 6.99 10.10 -10.31
C PRO A 371 6.95 9.51 -8.88
N PRO A 372 7.75 8.47 -8.57
CA PRO A 372 7.71 7.76 -7.29
C PRO A 372 8.02 8.63 -6.06
N GLU A 373 8.67 9.79 -6.23
CA GLU A 373 9.01 10.70 -5.14
C GLU A 373 7.82 11.53 -4.62
N VAL A 374 6.71 11.56 -5.37
CA VAL A 374 5.47 12.19 -4.91
C VAL A 374 4.62 11.10 -4.26
N ASP A 375 4.40 11.17 -2.94
CA ASP A 375 3.58 10.18 -2.24
C ASP A 375 2.10 10.25 -2.68
N GLY A 376 1.37 9.13 -2.52
CA GLY A 376 0.01 9.00 -3.02
C GLY A 376 -0.98 9.98 -2.37
N LYS A 377 -0.75 10.36 -1.12
CA LYS A 377 -1.59 11.35 -0.43
C LYS A 377 -1.41 12.75 -1.01
N THR A 378 -0.16 13.13 -1.28
CA THR A 378 0.21 14.38 -1.91
C THR A 378 -0.36 14.47 -3.32
N ALA A 379 -0.24 13.41 -4.13
CA ALA A 379 -0.86 13.32 -5.44
C ALA A 379 -2.39 13.50 -5.38
N ALA A 380 -3.07 12.80 -4.47
CA ALA A 380 -4.51 12.95 -4.28
C ALA A 380 -4.91 14.38 -3.85
N ASN A 381 -4.16 15.00 -2.93
CA ASN A 381 -4.40 16.38 -2.50
C ASN A 381 -4.24 17.38 -3.66
N LEU A 382 -3.22 17.20 -4.49
CA LEU A 382 -3.03 18.02 -5.70
C LEU A 382 -4.24 17.89 -6.64
N LEU A 383 -4.70 16.66 -6.91
CA LEU A 383 -5.88 16.40 -7.76
C LEU A 383 -7.19 16.94 -7.15
N CYS A 384 -7.27 17.05 -5.83
CA CYS A 384 -8.33 17.81 -5.12
C CYS A 384 -8.25 19.32 -5.33
N GLY A 385 -7.19 19.85 -5.93
CA GLY A 385 -6.96 21.28 -6.10
C GLY A 385 -6.33 21.96 -4.89
N ARG A 386 -5.69 21.19 -4.00
CA ARG A 386 -4.93 21.72 -2.88
C ARG A 386 -3.52 22.02 -3.33
N ALA A 387 -2.88 22.95 -2.62
CA ALA A 387 -1.46 23.15 -2.79
C ALA A 387 -0.70 22.19 -1.86
N ALA A 388 0.42 21.67 -2.34
CA ALA A 388 1.31 20.82 -1.57
C ALA A 388 2.77 21.13 -1.91
N GLN A 389 3.69 20.82 -0.99
CA GLN A 389 5.12 20.82 -1.24
C GLN A 389 5.48 19.53 -1.96
N THR A 390 6.08 19.66 -3.14
CA THR A 390 6.56 18.53 -3.94
C THR A 390 8.00 18.78 -4.40
N PRO A 391 8.79 17.72 -4.62
CA PRO A 391 10.08 17.86 -5.28
C PRO A 391 9.88 18.47 -6.67
N LEU A 392 10.85 19.28 -7.10
CA LEU A 392 10.80 19.92 -8.40
C LEU A 392 10.84 18.86 -9.52
N LEU A 393 9.69 18.64 -10.17
CA LEU A 393 9.52 17.66 -11.25
C LEU A 393 10.39 17.98 -12.49
N GLU A 394 10.71 19.25 -12.69
CA GLU A 394 11.54 19.72 -13.78
C GLU A 394 12.99 19.89 -13.30
N LYS A 395 13.92 19.08 -13.83
CA LYS A 395 15.40 19.23 -13.75
C LYS A 395 16.16 18.39 -12.72
N GLY A 396 15.59 17.30 -12.18
CA GLY A 396 16.36 16.33 -11.39
C GLY A 396 16.97 16.91 -10.10
N LYS A 397 16.49 18.06 -9.64
CA LYS A 397 16.82 18.63 -8.35
C LYS A 397 15.81 18.11 -7.32
N LEU A 398 16.02 16.90 -6.85
CA LEU A 398 15.14 16.26 -5.86
C LEU A 398 15.19 16.93 -4.48
N ASP A 399 16.19 17.79 -4.23
CA ASP A 399 16.43 18.42 -2.92
C ASP A 399 15.67 19.74 -2.71
N GLU A 400 15.12 20.35 -3.77
CA GLU A 400 14.38 21.62 -3.69
C GLU A 400 12.87 21.33 -3.71
N LEU A 401 12.19 21.57 -2.59
CA LEU A 401 10.73 21.48 -2.48
C LEU A 401 10.08 22.80 -2.87
N GLU A 402 9.08 22.75 -3.75
CA GLU A 402 8.26 23.90 -4.14
C GLU A 402 6.79 23.65 -3.82
N TRP A 403 6.07 24.74 -3.50
CA TRP A 403 4.62 24.68 -3.37
C TRP A 403 3.98 24.68 -4.75
N MET A 404 3.25 23.61 -5.05
CA MET A 404 2.60 23.38 -6.34
C MET A 404 1.10 23.14 -6.15
N LYS A 405 0.31 23.50 -7.16
CA LYS A 405 -1.13 23.21 -7.28
C LYS A 405 -1.50 23.06 -8.75
N PHE A 406 -2.44 22.17 -9.09
CA PHE A 406 -2.95 22.12 -10.45
C PHE A 406 -3.79 23.35 -10.82
N ASP A 407 -3.56 23.86 -12.03
CA ASP A 407 -4.47 24.73 -12.74
C ASP A 407 -5.42 23.92 -13.61
N PHE A 408 -6.58 23.56 -13.05
CA PHE A 408 -7.60 22.83 -13.81
C PHE A 408 -8.23 23.65 -14.96
N SER A 409 -7.91 24.94 -15.10
CA SER A 409 -8.33 25.74 -16.25
C SER A 409 -7.43 25.56 -17.48
N VAL A 410 -6.23 25.00 -17.30
CA VAL A 410 -5.26 24.75 -18.35
C VAL A 410 -5.07 23.24 -18.51
N LYS A 411 -5.39 22.70 -19.69
CA LYS A 411 -5.15 21.30 -20.03
C LYS A 411 -3.88 21.19 -20.88
N GLU A 412 -2.96 20.35 -20.45
CA GLU A 412 -1.71 20.04 -21.14
C GLU A 412 -1.77 18.60 -21.69
N ASN A 413 -0.78 18.19 -22.50
CA ASN A 413 -0.78 16.87 -23.14
C ASN A 413 -0.84 15.71 -22.12
N ASP A 414 -0.19 15.87 -20.96
CA ASP A 414 -0.11 14.85 -19.91
C ASP A 414 -1.00 15.15 -18.68
N GLY A 415 -1.97 16.07 -18.80
CA GLY A 415 -2.93 16.36 -17.74
C GLY A 415 -3.27 17.83 -17.56
N TYR A 416 -3.04 18.37 -16.37
CA TYR A 416 -3.37 19.75 -16.01
C TYR A 416 -2.10 20.58 -15.83
N GLY A 417 -2.16 21.87 -16.17
CA GLY A 417 -1.04 22.79 -15.94
C GLY A 417 -0.75 22.98 -14.45
N TRP A 418 0.43 23.51 -14.14
CA TRP A 418 0.88 23.73 -12.77
C TRP A 418 0.90 25.23 -12.40
N LYS A 419 0.43 25.56 -11.19
CA LYS A 419 0.73 26.83 -10.52
C LYS A 419 1.80 26.60 -9.48
N ARG A 420 2.88 27.37 -9.59
CA ARG A 420 3.97 27.42 -8.61
C ARG A 420 3.81 28.67 -7.77
N PHE A 421 4.14 28.54 -6.49
CA PHE A 421 4.14 29.67 -5.57
C PHE A 421 5.54 29.83 -4.99
N GLU A 422 6.15 31.01 -5.19
CA GLU A 422 7.29 31.44 -4.37
C GLU A 422 6.75 31.64 -2.96
N CYS A 423 7.04 30.73 -2.05
CA CYS A 423 6.28 30.62 -0.82
C CYS A 423 7.09 30.38 0.42
N PHE A 424 6.38 30.51 1.54
CA PHE A 424 6.97 30.54 2.86
C PHE A 424 7.52 29.17 3.26
N HIS A 425 8.75 29.17 3.78
CA HIS A 425 9.49 27.96 4.16
C HIS A 425 8.80 27.24 5.32
N LYS A 426 9.20 25.99 5.58
CA LYS A 426 8.65 25.18 6.68
C LYS A 426 8.64 25.94 8.02
N ASP A 427 9.69 26.71 8.29
CA ASP A 427 9.82 27.51 9.51
C ASP A 427 8.77 28.62 9.62
N GLU A 428 8.37 29.21 8.50
CA GLU A 428 7.32 30.22 8.45
C GLU A 428 5.94 29.58 8.63
N LEU A 429 5.70 28.39 8.08
CA LEU A 429 4.48 27.61 8.34
C LEU A 429 4.36 27.26 9.82
N GLU A 430 5.45 26.82 10.44
CA GLU A 430 5.50 26.60 11.88
C GLU A 430 5.26 27.90 12.67
N GLY A 431 5.82 29.01 12.21
CA GLY A 431 5.60 30.35 12.78
C GLY A 431 4.13 30.75 12.78
N LEU A 432 3.41 30.51 11.66
CA LEU A 432 1.97 30.75 11.55
C LEU A 432 1.17 29.79 12.46
N LEU A 433 1.52 28.50 12.49
CA LEU A 433 0.84 27.52 13.32
C LEU A 433 0.96 27.82 14.82
N ARG A 434 2.10 28.33 15.28
CA ARG A 434 2.30 28.74 16.69
C ARG A 434 1.37 29.86 17.15
N GLN A 435 0.76 30.59 16.22
CA GLN A 435 -0.24 31.63 16.53
C GLN A 435 -1.63 31.05 16.79
N ILE A 436 -1.87 29.80 16.40
CA ILE A 436 -3.15 29.12 16.59
C ILE A 436 -3.12 28.35 17.93
N PRO A 437 -4.07 28.55 18.85
CA PRO A 437 -4.02 28.00 20.21
C PRO A 437 -4.49 26.53 20.28
N PHE A 438 -3.90 25.65 19.48
CA PHE A 438 -4.12 24.20 19.58
C PHE A 438 -3.09 23.52 20.49
N VAL A 439 -3.33 22.25 20.82
CA VAL A 439 -2.42 21.47 21.70
C VAL A 439 -1.09 21.21 20.98
N ASN A 440 0.00 21.77 21.49
CA ASN A 440 1.30 21.88 20.79
C ASN A 440 2.02 20.54 20.52
N ASP A 441 1.64 19.45 21.17
CA ASP A 441 2.35 18.15 21.12
C ASP A 441 2.39 17.53 19.71
N TYR A 442 1.70 18.14 18.74
CA TYR A 442 1.61 17.68 17.37
C TYR A 442 2.11 18.69 16.33
N LEU A 443 2.77 19.79 16.72
CA LEU A 443 3.15 20.86 15.77
C LEU A 443 3.91 20.32 14.55
N TYR A 444 4.97 19.54 14.75
CA TYR A 444 5.76 18.95 13.65
C TYR A 444 4.91 18.08 12.70
N LYS A 445 4.01 17.26 13.28
CA LYS A 445 3.10 16.41 12.51
C LYS A 445 2.10 17.24 11.71
N VAL A 446 1.49 18.25 12.33
CA VAL A 446 0.55 19.17 11.67
C VAL A 446 1.25 19.91 10.53
N THR A 447 2.46 20.42 10.75
CA THR A 447 3.26 21.07 9.70
C THR A 447 3.51 20.12 8.53
N GLY A 448 3.93 18.88 8.80
CA GLY A 448 4.16 17.89 7.75
C GLY A 448 2.89 17.51 6.97
N ASP A 449 1.77 17.35 7.67
CA ASP A 449 0.47 17.04 7.05
C ASP A 449 0.02 18.21 6.15
N LEU A 450 0.09 19.45 6.65
CA LEU A 450 -0.26 20.65 5.88
C LEU A 450 0.67 20.86 4.67
N ALA A 451 1.96 20.54 4.81
CA ALA A 451 2.93 20.59 3.72
C ALA A 451 2.58 19.61 2.59
N ARG A 452 2.05 18.42 2.91
CA ARG A 452 1.51 17.48 1.89
C ARG A 452 0.17 17.91 1.29
N GLY A 453 -0.35 19.07 1.70
CA GLY A 453 -1.66 19.57 1.30
C GLY A 453 -2.83 18.92 2.05
N ASP A 454 -2.60 18.25 3.18
CA ASP A 454 -3.68 17.66 3.96
C ASP A 454 -4.56 18.74 4.60
N ARG A 455 -5.84 18.40 4.79
CA ARG A 455 -6.71 19.10 5.74
C ARG A 455 -6.59 18.43 7.09
N ARG A 456 -6.09 19.17 8.09
CA ARG A 456 -5.76 18.58 9.39
C ARG A 456 -6.72 19.05 10.48
N PRO A 457 -7.52 18.15 11.10
CA PRO A 457 -8.25 18.50 12.31
C PRO A 457 -7.27 18.69 13.47
N VAL A 458 -7.45 19.78 14.21
CA VAL A 458 -6.69 20.14 15.42
C VAL A 458 -7.67 20.49 16.54
N MET A 459 -7.36 20.02 17.74
CA MET A 459 -8.14 20.33 18.93
C MET A 459 -7.57 21.57 19.62
N LEU A 460 -8.43 22.56 19.84
CA LEU A 460 -8.13 23.75 20.63
C LEU A 460 -8.08 23.41 22.12
N ARG A 461 -7.48 24.31 22.91
CA ARG A 461 -7.42 24.16 24.39
C ARG A 461 -8.79 24.11 25.08
N ASP A 462 -9.83 24.60 24.42
CA ASP A 462 -11.22 24.57 24.91
C ASP A 462 -12.00 23.34 24.43
N GLY A 463 -11.33 22.39 23.77
CA GLY A 463 -11.93 21.14 23.29
C GLY A 463 -12.61 21.24 21.91
N ARG A 464 -12.73 22.44 21.32
CA ARG A 464 -13.27 22.58 19.96
C ARG A 464 -12.30 22.04 18.93
N VAL A 465 -12.83 21.43 17.86
CA VAL A 465 -12.04 20.94 16.73
C VAL A 465 -12.14 21.93 15.57
N LEU A 466 -10.98 22.34 15.03
CA LEU A 466 -10.87 23.11 13.81
C LEU A 466 -10.15 22.29 12.75
N VAL A 467 -10.39 22.57 11.48
CA VAL A 467 -9.65 21.96 10.37
C VAL A 467 -8.75 23.02 9.74
N LEU A 468 -7.46 22.74 9.62
CA LEU A 468 -6.46 23.63 9.03
C LEU A 468 -6.09 23.17 7.62
N GLN A 469 -5.78 24.12 6.73
CA GLN A 469 -5.23 23.88 5.40
C GLN A 469 -4.18 24.96 5.08
N ALA A 470 -3.02 24.58 4.55
CA ALA A 470 -2.06 25.56 4.05
C ALA A 470 -2.61 26.32 2.83
N ASN A 471 -2.38 27.63 2.80
CA ASN A 471 -2.70 28.50 1.67
C ASN A 471 -1.45 29.28 1.25
N PRO A 472 -0.56 28.66 0.44
CA PRO A 472 0.67 29.29 -0.03
C PRO A 472 0.39 30.58 -0.81
N GLU A 473 -0.59 30.58 -1.72
CA GLU A 473 -0.95 31.75 -2.53
C GLU A 473 -1.17 33.04 -1.72
N LYS A 474 -1.73 32.92 -0.52
CA LYS A 474 -2.00 34.04 0.39
C LYS A 474 -1.02 34.14 1.55
N HIS A 475 0.04 33.35 1.54
CA HIS A 475 1.01 33.22 2.62
C HIS A 475 0.35 33.00 4.00
N THR A 476 -0.65 32.12 4.09
CA THR A 476 -1.48 31.96 5.32
C THR A 476 -1.95 30.52 5.53
N ILE A 477 -2.72 30.30 6.58
CA ILE A 477 -3.43 29.05 6.88
C ILE A 477 -4.93 29.32 6.83
N ASP A 478 -5.62 28.61 5.95
CA ASP A 478 -7.09 28.60 5.94
C ASP A 478 -7.60 27.75 7.10
N VAL A 479 -8.58 28.28 7.82
CA VAL A 479 -9.18 27.61 8.98
C VAL A 479 -10.65 27.34 8.70
N PHE A 480 -11.09 26.14 9.02
CA PHE A 480 -12.46 25.68 8.81
C PHE A 480 -13.04 25.10 10.10
N THR A 481 -14.36 25.16 10.19
CA THR A 481 -15.15 24.33 11.09
C THR A 481 -15.06 22.85 10.68
N GLN A 482 -15.51 21.94 11.55
CA GLN A 482 -15.56 20.51 11.25
C GLN A 482 -16.51 20.21 10.06
N GLU A 483 -17.52 21.05 9.85
CA GLU A 483 -18.45 20.99 8.72
C GLU A 483 -17.89 21.62 7.44
N GLY A 484 -16.62 22.05 7.43
CA GLY A 484 -15.95 22.60 6.25
C GLY A 484 -16.25 24.07 5.94
N LYS A 485 -16.99 24.78 6.82
CA LYS A 485 -17.20 26.23 6.68
C LYS A 485 -15.95 27.00 7.07
N GLN A 486 -15.44 27.84 6.17
CA GLN A 486 -14.25 28.67 6.41
C GLN A 486 -14.50 29.74 7.48
N ILE A 487 -13.51 29.91 8.36
CA ILE A 487 -13.45 30.91 9.43
C ILE A 487 -12.43 31.97 9.00
N PRO A 488 -12.82 33.24 8.83
CA PRO A 488 -11.87 34.30 8.50
C PRO A 488 -10.98 34.60 9.72
N ILE A 489 -9.66 34.51 9.56
CA ILE A 489 -8.67 34.81 10.61
C ILE A 489 -7.62 35.78 10.07
N ASN A 490 -7.25 36.76 10.89
CA ASN A 490 -6.19 37.72 10.60
C ASN A 490 -4.87 37.30 11.25
N LEU A 491 -4.19 36.30 10.66
CA LEU A 491 -2.90 35.80 11.19
C LEU A 491 -1.73 36.76 10.98
N HIS A 492 -1.85 37.70 10.05
CA HIS A 492 -0.81 38.71 9.79
C HIS A 492 -0.98 39.99 10.62
N PHE A 493 -2.00 40.02 11.50
CA PHE A 493 -2.37 41.21 12.26
C PHE A 493 -2.55 42.47 11.39
N ASP A 494 -3.04 42.29 10.17
CA ASP A 494 -3.31 43.38 9.23
C ASP A 494 -4.37 44.32 9.84
N PRO A 495 -4.05 45.59 10.14
CA PRO A 495 -5.00 46.52 10.76
C PRO A 495 -6.21 46.81 9.86
N ASP A 496 -6.09 46.57 8.56
CA ASP A 496 -7.15 46.82 7.57
C ASP A 496 -7.94 45.55 7.20
N PHE A 497 -7.77 44.45 7.94
CA PHE A 497 -8.45 43.18 7.67
C PHE A 497 -9.98 43.34 7.64
N LYS A 498 -10.54 43.25 6.43
CA LYS A 498 -11.99 43.20 6.18
C LYS A 498 -12.34 41.79 5.72
N SER A 499 -12.97 41.00 6.60
CA SER A 499 -13.39 39.65 6.20
C SER A 499 -14.45 39.74 5.09
N SER A 500 -14.12 39.28 3.89
CA SER A 500 -15.06 39.16 2.77
C SER A 500 -16.26 38.25 3.11
N ALA A 501 -16.09 37.29 4.03
CA ALA A 501 -17.15 36.43 4.54
C ALA A 501 -18.23 37.14 5.40
N LEU A 502 -17.94 38.33 5.96
CA LEU A 502 -18.94 39.15 6.68
C LEU A 502 -19.71 40.11 5.75
N GLN A 503 -19.44 40.09 4.44
CA GLN A 503 -20.12 40.91 3.43
C GLN A 503 -21.21 40.15 2.67
N GLY A 504 -21.69 39.00 3.20
CA GLY A 504 -22.99 38.48 2.78
C GLY A 504 -24.10 39.50 3.08
N PRO A 505 -25.26 39.45 2.37
CA PRO A 505 -26.30 40.46 2.54
C PRO A 505 -26.72 40.46 4.01
N ARG A 506 -26.34 41.52 4.74
CA ARG A 506 -27.02 41.91 5.96
C ARG A 506 -28.47 42.09 5.56
N GLN A 507 -29.31 41.08 5.79
CA GLN A 507 -30.70 41.37 6.11
C GLN A 507 -30.63 42.28 7.33
N VAL A 508 -30.68 43.58 7.05
CA VAL A 508 -30.93 44.58 8.06
C VAL A 508 -32.30 44.20 8.60
N LEU A 509 -32.32 43.47 9.72
CA LEU A 509 -33.42 43.57 10.66
C LEU A 509 -33.40 45.02 11.12
N GLU A 510 -34.03 45.89 10.31
CA GLU A 510 -34.57 47.15 10.75
C GLU A 510 -35.57 46.78 11.82
N ILE A 511 -35.08 46.66 13.06
CA ILE A 511 -35.90 46.84 14.23
C ILE A 511 -36.48 48.23 14.06
N ASN A 512 -37.74 48.26 13.63
CA ASN A 512 -38.65 49.40 13.64
C ASN A 512 -38.45 50.20 14.94
N ARG A 513 -37.52 51.16 14.94
CA ARG A 513 -37.55 52.28 15.87
C ARG A 513 -38.67 53.18 15.38
N LYS A 514 -39.91 52.78 15.65
CA LYS A 514 -41.03 53.72 15.74
C LYS A 514 -40.57 54.80 16.71
N ALA A 515 -40.39 56.00 16.17
CA ALA A 515 -40.08 57.19 16.93
C ALA A 515 -41.00 57.27 18.14
N LEU A 516 -40.42 57.27 19.34
CA LEU A 516 -41.12 57.68 20.54
C LEU A 516 -41.66 59.10 20.28
N PRO A 517 -42.98 59.35 20.46
CA PRO A 517 -43.51 60.69 20.30
C PRO A 517 -42.86 61.64 21.30
N ALA A 518 -42.45 62.80 20.80
CA ALA A 518 -41.80 63.84 21.59
C ALA A 518 -42.64 64.24 22.82
N PRO A 519 -41.99 64.51 23.98
CA PRO A 519 -42.70 64.97 25.16
C PRO A 519 -43.39 66.32 24.87
N LYS A 520 -44.70 66.37 25.11
CA LYS A 520 -45.49 67.60 24.98
C LYS A 520 -44.96 68.67 25.94
N PRO A 521 -44.81 69.93 25.51
CA PRO A 521 -44.38 71.00 26.38
C PRO A 521 -45.42 71.27 27.47
N ASN A 522 -44.95 71.29 28.71
CA ASN A 522 -45.72 71.53 29.92
C ASN A 522 -46.39 72.91 29.86
N LYS A 523 -47.73 72.93 29.87
CA LYS A 523 -48.51 74.17 29.98
C LYS A 523 -48.21 74.81 31.33
N LYS A 524 -47.67 76.04 31.29
CA LYS A 524 -47.55 76.93 32.45
C LYS A 524 -48.92 77.13 33.10
N ASN A 525 -49.08 76.58 34.30
CA ASN A 525 -50.05 77.04 35.28
C ASN A 525 -49.70 78.49 35.67
N ARG A 526 -50.49 79.46 35.22
CA ARG A 526 -50.64 80.74 35.91
C ARG A 526 -51.93 80.65 36.70
N GLY A 527 -51.80 80.44 38.01
CA GLY A 527 -52.88 80.58 38.97
C GLY A 527 -53.26 82.05 39.19
N PRO A 528 -54.48 82.31 39.69
CA PRO A 528 -55.02 83.66 39.93
C PRO A 528 -54.79 84.13 41.37
N GLY A 529 -54.87 85.45 41.58
CA GLY A 529 -55.09 86.07 42.91
C GLY A 529 -54.13 87.24 43.16
N MET A 530 -54.55 88.48 42.92
CA MET A 530 -55.17 89.39 43.91
C MET A 530 -54.25 89.76 45.08
N ARG A 531 -53.70 90.99 45.04
CA ARG A 531 -54.07 92.09 45.94
C ARG A 531 -53.61 93.43 45.36
#